data_AF-A0A7Y4TA58-F1
#
_entry.id   AF-A0A7Y4TA58-F1
#
_cell.length_a   1.000
_cell.length_b   1.000
_cell.length_c   1.000
_cell.angle_alpha   90.00
_cell.angle_beta   90.00
_cell.angle_gamma   90.00
#
_symmetry.space_group_name_H-M   'P 1'
#
loop_
_entity.id
_entity.type
_entity.pdbx_description
1 polymer ?
#
loop_
_entity_poly.entity_id
_entity_poly.type
_entity_poly.pdbx_seq_one_letter_code
_entity_poly.pdbx_strand_id
1 'polypeptide(L)'
;MFRIVICIVSAITLAACGDSAPKQSAGASKPVRMACRTPDEAGMKAQDITRKLAEARKAGTISQDEYVAFNNTMSDGLRTWAERQDLRAYCATLQRVVVDASLQ
;
A
#
# COMPACT_ATOMS: atom_id res chain seq x y z
N MET A 1 -19.11 34.67 47.34
CA MET A 1 -18.35 34.18 46.15
C MET A 1 -19.00 32.84 45.79
N PHE A 2 -19.86 32.67 44.78
CA PHE A 2 -19.75 32.98 43.35
C PHE A 2 -21.10 33.46 42.77
N ARG A 3 -21.03 34.39 41.81
CA ARG A 3 -22.10 34.81 40.90
C ARG A 3 -22.04 33.99 39.61
N ILE A 4 -23.07 34.11 38.76
CA ILE A 4 -23.18 33.87 37.29
C ILE A 4 -24.37 32.93 37.02
N VAL A 5 -25.59 33.42 36.75
CA VAL A 5 -26.12 34.10 35.54
C VAL A 5 -26.50 33.12 34.41
N ILE A 6 -27.79 33.16 34.10
CA ILE A 6 -28.57 32.52 33.04
C ILE A 6 -28.17 33.04 31.65
N CYS A 7 -28.32 32.20 30.61
CA CYS A 7 -28.88 32.47 29.24
C CYS A 7 -28.26 31.46 28.25
N ILE A 8 -28.99 30.46 27.74
CA ILE A 8 -29.95 30.49 26.61
C ILE A 8 -29.28 30.77 25.24
N VAL A 9 -29.24 29.69 24.44
CA VAL A 9 -29.56 29.59 22.99
C VAL A 9 -28.54 30.11 21.95
N SER A 10 -28.02 29.10 21.22
CA SER A 10 -27.80 29.01 19.77
C SER A 10 -27.04 30.10 19.02
N ALA A 11 -25.87 29.73 18.50
CA ALA A 11 -25.46 30.11 17.14
C ALA A 11 -24.38 29.16 16.60
N ILE A 12 -24.72 28.59 15.45
CA ILE A 12 -23.89 27.84 14.51
C ILE A 12 -22.53 28.51 14.30
N THR A 13 -21.45 27.75 14.44
CA THR A 13 -20.25 27.96 13.62
C THR A 13 -19.76 26.61 13.11
N LEU A 14 -19.92 26.40 11.79
CA LEU A 14 -19.09 25.49 11.04
C LEU A 14 -17.63 25.93 11.23
N ALA A 15 -16.85 25.17 11.97
CA ALA A 15 -15.41 25.18 11.85
C ALA A 15 -15.01 23.77 11.44
N ALA A 16 -14.61 23.65 10.17
CA ALA A 16 -14.03 22.47 9.56
C ALA A 16 -13.19 21.67 10.58
N CYS A 17 -13.55 20.39 10.79
CA CYS A 17 -12.62 19.43 11.35
C CYS A 17 -11.44 19.37 10.37
N GLY A 18 -10.41 20.13 10.70
CA GLY A 18 -9.19 20.27 9.95
C GLY A 18 -8.56 18.90 9.78
N ASP A 19 -8.65 18.42 8.55
CA ASP A 19 -7.78 17.46 7.91
C ASP A 19 -6.37 17.49 8.53
N SER A 20 -6.08 16.48 9.33
CA SER A 20 -4.71 16.14 9.73
C SER A 20 -4.46 14.69 9.34
N ALA A 21 -4.75 14.37 8.08
CA ALA A 21 -4.01 13.30 7.41
C ALA A 21 -2.54 13.71 7.44
N PRO A 22 -1.62 12.88 8.00
CA PRO A 22 -0.21 13.18 7.85
C PRO A 22 0.06 13.28 6.34
N LYS A 23 0.56 14.44 5.90
CA LYS A 23 1.13 14.63 4.57
C LYS A 23 2.23 13.58 4.43
N GLN A 24 1.86 12.41 3.91
CA GLN A 24 2.78 11.40 3.45
C GLN A 24 3.57 12.09 2.36
N SER A 25 4.77 12.50 2.74
CA SER A 25 5.71 13.18 1.88
C SER A 25 5.76 12.36 0.60
N ALA A 26 5.45 12.98 -0.53
CA ALA A 26 5.65 12.44 -1.87
C ALA A 26 7.16 12.37 -2.17
N GLY A 27 7.94 11.87 -1.23
CA GLY A 27 9.30 11.41 -1.44
C GLY A 27 9.20 10.07 -2.13
N ALA A 28 9.97 9.91 -3.20
CA ALA A 28 10.10 8.70 -3.99
C ALA A 28 9.92 7.44 -3.13
N SER A 29 8.94 6.62 -3.50
CA SER A 29 8.63 5.37 -2.81
C SER A 29 9.89 4.52 -2.66
N LYS A 30 10.38 4.33 -1.43
CA LYS A 30 11.65 3.61 -1.15
C LYS A 30 11.65 2.24 -1.84
N PRO A 31 12.71 1.80 -2.51
CA PRO A 31 12.76 0.53 -3.27
C PRO A 31 12.22 -0.69 -2.51
N VAL A 32 11.65 -1.68 -3.22
CA VAL A 32 11.39 -3.00 -2.61
C VAL A 32 12.73 -3.67 -2.28
N ARG A 33 13.14 -3.65 -1.01
CA ARG A 33 14.44 -4.19 -0.56
C ARG A 33 14.33 -5.48 0.26
N MET A 34 13.12 -6.04 0.36
CA MET A 34 12.92 -7.20 1.21
C MET A 34 13.50 -8.47 0.56
N ALA A 35 14.21 -9.24 1.40
CA ALA A 35 14.60 -10.61 1.07
C ALA A 35 13.34 -11.48 0.89
N CYS A 36 13.52 -12.63 0.24
CA CYS A 36 12.46 -13.63 0.06
C CYS A 36 13.11 -15.00 0.22
N ARG A 37 13.28 -15.43 1.47
CA ARG A 37 13.91 -16.70 1.86
C ARG A 37 12.98 -17.56 2.71
N THR A 38 12.02 -16.94 3.39
CA THR A 38 11.00 -17.63 4.18
C THR A 38 9.59 -17.30 3.68
N PRO A 39 8.58 -18.12 4.02
CA PRO A 39 7.16 -17.82 3.75
C PRO A 39 6.73 -16.44 4.26
N ASP A 40 7.13 -16.09 5.48
CA ASP A 40 6.80 -14.81 6.10
C ASP A 40 7.44 -13.63 5.35
N GLU A 41 8.71 -13.78 4.97
CA GLU A 41 9.40 -12.79 4.13
C GLU A 41 8.73 -12.62 2.76
N ALA A 42 8.28 -13.72 2.15
CA ALA A 42 7.55 -13.66 0.87
C ALA A 42 6.21 -12.92 1.03
N GLY A 43 5.47 -13.19 2.10
CA GLY A 43 4.22 -12.49 2.41
C GLY A 43 4.43 -10.99 2.63
N MET A 44 5.42 -10.61 3.44
CA MET A 44 5.77 -9.20 3.66
C MET A 44 6.26 -8.52 2.38
N LYS A 45 7.04 -9.22 1.53
CA LYS A 45 7.48 -8.71 0.23
C LYS A 45 6.30 -8.49 -0.72
N ALA A 46 5.34 -9.41 -0.78
CA ALA A 46 4.13 -9.25 -1.57
C ALA A 46 3.31 -8.03 -1.13
N GLN A 47 3.15 -7.80 0.18
CA GLN A 47 2.47 -6.63 0.72
C GLN A 47 3.15 -5.31 0.33
N ASP A 48 4.49 -5.25 0.38
CA ASP A 48 5.26 -4.09 -0.06
C ASP A 48 5.08 -3.83 -1.56
N ILE A 49 5.13 -4.88 -2.39
CA ILE A 49 4.87 -4.77 -3.83
C ILE A 49 3.46 -4.23 -4.09
N THR A 50 2.42 -4.77 -3.45
CA THR A 50 1.03 -4.31 -3.62
C THR A 50 0.88 -2.83 -3.29
N ARG A 51 1.46 -2.37 -2.17
CA ARG A 51 1.44 -0.96 -1.79
C ARG A 51 2.08 -0.09 -2.88
N LYS A 52 3.24 -0.51 -3.39
CA LYS A 52 3.99 0.25 -4.40
C LYS A 52 3.34 0.26 -5.77
N LEU A 53 2.71 -0.83 -6.17
CA LEU A 53 1.88 -0.86 -7.37
C LEU A 53 0.74 0.16 -7.27
N ALA A 54 0.10 0.29 -6.11
CA ALA A 54 -0.95 1.28 -5.90
C ALA A 54 -0.40 2.72 -5.96
N GLU A 55 0.79 2.97 -5.39
CA GLU A 55 1.48 4.26 -5.50
C GLU A 55 1.88 4.60 -6.95
N ALA A 56 2.46 3.63 -7.67
CA ALA A 56 2.85 3.74 -9.07
C ALA A 56 1.64 4.05 -9.97
N ARG A 57 0.54 3.34 -9.77
CA ARG A 57 -0.74 3.60 -10.46
C ARG A 57 -1.25 5.01 -10.17
N LYS A 58 -1.24 5.42 -8.90
CA LYS A 58 -1.67 6.78 -8.50
C LYS A 58 -0.78 7.87 -9.11
N ALA A 59 0.51 7.59 -9.26
CA ALA A 59 1.47 8.48 -9.92
C ALA A 59 1.39 8.45 -11.45
N GLY A 60 0.60 7.54 -12.03
CA GLY A 60 0.48 7.36 -13.48
C GLY A 60 1.71 6.71 -14.14
N THR A 61 2.61 6.11 -13.36
CA THR A 61 3.81 5.43 -13.89
C THR A 61 3.49 4.03 -14.41
N ILE A 62 2.38 3.45 -13.98
CA ILE A 62 1.77 2.25 -14.56
C ILE A 62 0.28 2.52 -14.82
N SER A 63 -0.25 1.91 -15.86
CA SER A 63 -1.67 1.93 -16.21
C SER A 63 -2.52 1.06 -15.27
N GLN A 64 -3.85 1.19 -15.39
CA GLN A 64 -4.80 0.29 -14.72
C GLN A 64 -4.58 -1.17 -15.12
N ASP A 65 -4.35 -1.42 -16.40
CA ASP A 65 -4.23 -2.78 -16.93
C ASP A 65 -2.92 -3.43 -16.45
N GLU A 66 -1.83 -2.67 -16.42
CA GLU A 66 -0.56 -3.12 -15.81
C GLU A 66 -0.73 -3.41 -14.33
N TYR A 67 -1.39 -2.53 -13.57
CA TYR A 67 -1.68 -2.77 -12.16
C TYR A 67 -2.46 -4.09 -11.94
N VAL A 68 -3.48 -4.36 -12.75
CA VAL A 68 -4.24 -5.61 -12.68
C VAL A 68 -3.37 -6.81 -13.06
N ALA A 69 -2.59 -6.70 -14.14
CA ALA A 69 -1.71 -7.78 -14.61
C ALA A 69 -0.65 -8.16 -13.57
N PHE A 70 -0.03 -7.19 -12.91
CA PHE A 70 0.95 -7.46 -11.85
C PHE A 70 0.33 -8.13 -10.62
N ASN A 71 -0.85 -7.69 -10.19
CA ASN A 71 -1.57 -8.32 -9.08
C ASN A 71 -2.04 -9.74 -9.41
N ASN A 72 -2.46 -9.99 -10.65
CA ASN A 72 -2.82 -11.34 -11.11
C ASN A 72 -1.58 -12.25 -11.13
N THR A 73 -0.45 -11.75 -11.64
CA THR A 73 0.82 -12.49 -11.64
C THR A 73 1.24 -12.91 -10.23
N MET A 74 1.11 -12.02 -9.24
CA MET A 74 1.39 -12.36 -7.84
C MET A 74 0.41 -13.39 -7.29
N SER A 75 -0.89 -13.25 -7.60
CA SER A 75 -1.94 -14.17 -7.14
C SER A 75 -1.75 -15.59 -7.71
N ASP A 76 -1.40 -15.69 -9.00
CA ASP A 76 -1.08 -16.96 -9.64
C ASP A 76 0.19 -17.60 -9.08
N GLY A 77 1.22 -16.78 -8.80
CA GLY A 77 2.41 -17.23 -8.09
C GLY A 77 2.10 -17.79 -6.71
N LEU A 78 1.25 -17.11 -5.94
CA LEU A 78 0.83 -17.56 -4.61
C LEU A 78 0.04 -18.87 -4.67
N ARG A 79 -0.90 -18.99 -5.62
CA ARG A 79 -1.65 -20.23 -5.84
C ARG A 79 -0.74 -21.39 -6.21
N THR A 80 0.20 -21.16 -7.13
CA THR A 80 1.18 -22.16 -7.55
C THR A 80 2.05 -22.62 -6.36
N TRP A 81 2.44 -21.70 -5.49
CA TRP A 81 3.16 -22.05 -4.27
C TRP A 81 2.30 -22.84 -3.28
N ALA A 82 1.03 -22.47 -3.09
CA ALA A 82 0.13 -23.25 -2.24
C ALA A 82 0.00 -24.71 -2.72
N GLU A 83 -0.06 -24.92 -4.04
CA GLU A 83 -0.17 -26.25 -4.66
C GLU A 83 1.16 -27.04 -4.61
N ARG A 84 2.29 -26.38 -4.92
CA ARG A 84 3.57 -27.07 -5.16
C ARG A 84 4.56 -26.96 -4.00
N GLN A 85 4.27 -26.11 -3.02
CA GLN A 85 5.16 -25.74 -1.92
C GLN A 85 6.55 -25.23 -2.39
N ASP A 86 6.63 -24.73 -3.63
CA ASP A 86 7.86 -24.14 -4.18
C ASP A 86 7.94 -22.64 -3.86
N LEU A 87 8.51 -22.33 -2.70
CA LEU A 87 8.75 -20.96 -2.25
C LEU A 87 9.73 -20.22 -3.18
N ARG A 88 10.71 -20.91 -3.77
CA ARG A 88 11.71 -20.29 -4.63
C ARG A 88 11.07 -19.76 -5.91
N ALA A 89 10.16 -20.52 -6.52
CA ALA A 89 9.39 -20.08 -7.67
C ALA A 89 8.53 -18.85 -7.34
N TYR A 90 7.85 -18.84 -6.18
CA TYR A 90 7.06 -17.68 -5.77
C TYR A 90 7.93 -16.44 -5.54
N CYS A 91 9.06 -16.57 -4.87
CA CYS A 91 10.00 -15.47 -4.68
C CYS A 91 10.55 -14.93 -6.01
N ALA A 92 10.76 -15.79 -7.01
CA ALA A 92 11.15 -15.37 -8.35
C ALA A 92 10.02 -14.60 -9.06
N THR A 93 8.76 -15.03 -8.91
CA THR A 93 7.60 -14.29 -9.40
C THR A 93 7.49 -12.90 -8.77
N LEU A 94 7.63 -12.80 -7.45
CA LEU A 94 7.63 -11.51 -6.75
C LEU A 94 8.78 -10.61 -7.24
N GLN A 95 9.97 -11.17 -7.45
CA GLN A 95 11.10 -10.40 -7.96
C GLN A 95 10.87 -9.92 -9.39
N ARG A 96 10.26 -10.75 -10.25
CA ARG A 96 9.90 -10.36 -11.62
C ARG A 96 8.95 -9.16 -11.62
N VAL A 97 7.92 -9.18 -10.78
CA VAL A 97 6.99 -8.04 -10.66
C VAL A 97 7.71 -6.76 -10.24
N VAL A 98 8.66 -6.83 -9.29
CA VAL A 98 9.47 -5.66 -8.90
C VAL A 98 10.24 -5.07 -10.08
N VAL A 99 10.85 -5.93 -10.89
CA VAL A 99 11.65 -5.50 -12.05
C VAL A 99 10.76 -4.95 -13.15
N ASP A 100 9.72 -5.70 -13.54
CA ASP A 100 8.85 -5.35 -14.67
C ASP A 100 8.04 -4.07 -14.38
N ALA A 101 7.63 -3.86 -13.12
CA ALA A 101 6.94 -2.64 -12.68
C ALA A 101 7.87 -1.51 -12.23
N SER A 102 9.20 -1.69 -12.34
CA SER A 102 10.22 -0.70 -11.94
C SER A 102 10.06 -0.17 -10.51
N LEU A 103 9.77 -1.05 -9.54
CA LEU A 103 9.48 -0.70 -8.13
C LEU A 103 10.73 -0.60 -7.22
N GLN A 104 11.90 -0.60 -7.86
CA GLN A 104 13.24 -0.66 -7.24
C GLN A 104 13.83 0.71 -6.93
#